data_AF-A0A2D6KE01-F1
#
_entry.id   AF-A0A2D6KE01-F1
#
_cell.length_a   1.000
_cell.length_b   1.000
_cell.length_c   1.000
_cell.angle_alpha   90.00
_cell.angle_beta   90.00
_cell.angle_gamma   90.00
#
_symmetry.space_group_name_H-M   'P 1'
#
loop_
_entity.id
_entity.type
_entity.pdbx_description
1 polymer ?
#
loop_
_entity_poly.entity_id
_entity_poly.type
_entity_poly.pdbx_seq_one_letter_code
_entity_poly.pdbx_strand_id
1 'polypeptide(L)'
;MKLTSGLKLKVNYYFDTFNHLNSFDILSYDEVVSLYLKTHNLLNDNGTERLGGWNERPINSDVEEIEEGGFWDGYDPVYFNVAPDGEKLVKTKADVISMDMQGYKKGWTHFIHFKLPYKLINDHMTCMHDNPDVTIVREFIDEVESTELKWDEKNWREIRDNFDRRYPTKSSFKDYFETHNEYKWRMDFDVALYRNLKKEGIIYPICYNDKYRMLKRGTHRSVLLAKTKSDVPIFLQYPNMDLNTDIIYDVTTPKFFGGESLRMNVDVKNKKLKFFIKDNLVCEV
;
A
#
# COMPACT_ATOMS: atom_id res chain seq x y z
N MET A 1 -11.33 23.64 -17.06
CA MET A 1 -11.15 22.62 -16.00
C MET A 1 -12.45 21.86 -15.87
N LYS A 2 -12.54 20.62 -16.39
CA LYS A 2 -13.77 19.81 -16.24
C LYS A 2 -13.70 19.16 -14.86
N LEU A 3 -14.48 19.68 -13.91
CA LEU A 3 -14.80 18.98 -12.67
C LEU A 3 -15.45 17.65 -13.04
N THR A 4 -14.75 16.54 -12.84
CA THR A 4 -15.28 15.20 -13.04
C THR A 4 -16.28 14.90 -11.94
N SER A 5 -17.56 15.03 -12.24
CA SER A 5 -18.62 14.46 -11.41
C SER A 5 -18.53 12.92 -11.45
N GLY A 6 -18.44 12.30 -10.27
CA GLY A 6 -18.71 10.88 -10.06
C GLY A 6 -17.61 9.90 -10.45
N LEU A 7 -16.37 10.10 -9.98
CA LEU A 7 -15.37 9.02 -10.06
C LEU A 7 -15.82 7.88 -9.12
N LYS A 8 -16.39 6.80 -9.66
CA LYS A 8 -16.77 5.63 -8.86
C LYS A 8 -15.50 4.89 -8.44
N LEU A 9 -15.07 5.12 -7.20
CA LEU A 9 -13.89 4.44 -6.66
C LEU A 9 -14.12 2.93 -6.57
N LYS A 10 -13.20 2.15 -7.11
CA LYS A 10 -13.23 0.68 -7.11
C LYS A 10 -11.84 0.12 -6.81
N VAL A 11 -11.80 -0.74 -5.80
CA VAL A 11 -10.63 -1.51 -5.42
C VAL A 11 -10.82 -2.95 -5.89
N ASN A 12 -9.77 -3.55 -6.44
CA ASN A 12 -9.71 -4.97 -6.74
C ASN A 12 -9.09 -5.72 -5.55
N TYR A 13 -9.91 -6.43 -4.79
CA TYR A 13 -9.46 -7.23 -3.64
C TYR A 13 -9.34 -8.71 -4.00
N TYR A 14 -8.34 -9.36 -3.42
CA TYR A 14 -8.15 -10.82 -3.51
C TYR A 14 -9.32 -11.59 -2.89
N PHE A 15 -9.75 -11.17 -1.70
CA PHE A 15 -10.91 -11.71 -1.01
C PHE A 15 -11.99 -10.64 -0.89
N ASP A 16 -13.25 -11.06 -0.78
CA ASP A 16 -14.37 -10.14 -0.63
C ASP A 16 -14.48 -9.50 0.77
N THR A 17 -13.59 -9.87 1.70
CA THR A 17 -13.57 -9.40 3.09
C THR A 17 -13.74 -7.89 3.23
N PHE A 18 -13.10 -7.10 2.36
CA PHE A 18 -13.12 -5.63 2.42
C PHE A 18 -14.05 -4.97 1.39
N ASN A 19 -14.77 -5.75 0.57
CA ASN A 19 -15.62 -5.22 -0.51
C ASN A 19 -16.75 -4.30 -0.02
N HIS A 20 -17.23 -4.53 1.21
CA HIS A 20 -18.31 -3.77 1.81
C HIS A 20 -17.89 -2.36 2.27
N LEU A 21 -16.58 -2.10 2.38
CA LEU A 21 -16.07 -0.82 2.88
C LEU A 21 -16.12 0.28 1.82
N ASN A 22 -16.53 1.47 2.26
CA ASN A 22 -16.59 2.70 1.50
C ASN A 22 -15.55 3.71 2.02
N SER A 23 -15.19 4.69 1.19
CA SER A 23 -14.40 5.82 1.68
C SER A 23 -15.21 6.56 2.76
N PHE A 24 -14.52 7.03 3.80
CA PHE A 24 -15.08 7.65 5.01
C PHE A 24 -15.80 6.72 5.98
N ASP A 25 -15.74 5.40 5.80
CA ASP A 25 -16.16 4.48 6.86
C ASP A 25 -15.19 4.62 8.04
N ILE A 26 -15.75 4.87 9.23
CA ILE A 26 -15.01 4.94 10.49
C ILE A 26 -15.30 3.65 11.25
N LEU A 27 -14.24 2.88 11.51
CA LEU A 27 -14.33 1.56 12.13
C LEU A 27 -13.50 1.53 13.39
N SER A 28 -13.98 0.84 14.41
CA SER A 28 -13.19 0.60 15.63
C SER A 28 -11.94 -0.21 15.30
N TYR A 29 -10.93 -0.10 16.17
CA TYR A 29 -9.74 -0.93 16.10
C TYR A 29 -10.08 -2.43 15.98
N ASP A 30 -10.99 -2.93 16.83
CA ASP A 30 -11.36 -4.35 16.89
C ASP A 30 -12.01 -4.82 15.58
N GLU A 31 -12.83 -3.98 14.94
CA GLU A 31 -13.42 -4.27 13.63
C GLU A 31 -12.37 -4.39 12.53
N VAL A 32 -11.43 -3.44 12.46
CA VAL A 32 -10.35 -3.47 11.46
C VAL A 32 -9.47 -4.71 11.67
N VAL A 33 -9.05 -4.98 12.92
CA VAL A 33 -8.27 -6.19 13.25
C VAL A 33 -9.02 -7.45 12.83
N SER A 34 -10.32 -7.55 13.13
CA SER A 34 -11.14 -8.71 12.77
C SER A 34 -11.20 -8.94 11.25
N LEU A 35 -11.27 -7.88 10.44
CA LEU A 35 -11.27 -8.00 8.97
C LEU A 35 -9.92 -8.51 8.44
N TYR A 36 -8.81 -8.05 9.00
CA TYR A 36 -7.48 -8.55 8.63
C TYR A 36 -7.30 -9.99 9.06
N LEU A 37 -7.71 -10.36 10.28
CA LEU A 37 -7.64 -11.75 10.76
C LEU A 37 -8.54 -12.69 9.98
N LYS A 38 -9.73 -12.24 9.54
CA LYS A 38 -10.58 -13.03 8.65
C LYS A 38 -9.84 -13.34 7.34
N THR A 39 -9.21 -12.34 6.74
CA THR A 39 -8.40 -12.51 5.53
C THR A 39 -7.18 -13.41 5.77
N HIS A 40 -6.56 -13.27 6.95
CA HIS A 40 -5.48 -14.11 7.42
C HIS A 40 -5.89 -15.60 7.50
N ASN A 41 -7.06 -15.87 8.08
CA ASN A 41 -7.59 -17.22 8.20
C ASN A 41 -7.96 -17.82 6.85
N LEU A 42 -8.53 -17.03 5.93
CA LEU A 42 -8.79 -17.48 4.56
C LEU A 42 -7.51 -17.92 3.84
N LEU A 43 -6.36 -17.27 4.10
CA LEU A 43 -5.09 -17.71 3.54
C LEU A 43 -4.61 -19.03 4.16
N ASN A 44 -4.74 -19.19 5.48
CA ASN A 44 -4.44 -20.44 6.18
C ASN A 44 -5.29 -21.60 5.63
N ASP A 45 -6.60 -21.40 5.52
CA ASP A 45 -7.56 -22.44 5.12
C ASP A 45 -7.37 -22.85 3.65
N ASN A 46 -6.85 -21.95 2.81
CA ASN A 46 -6.50 -22.26 1.42
C ASN A 46 -5.16 -23.00 1.26
N GLY A 47 -4.54 -23.44 2.37
CA GLY A 47 -3.28 -24.20 2.35
C GLY A 47 -2.07 -23.36 1.93
N THR A 48 -2.14 -22.03 2.07
CA THR A 48 -1.03 -21.14 1.75
C THR A 48 0.11 -21.39 2.72
N GLU A 49 1.33 -21.57 2.22
CA GLU A 49 2.49 -21.85 3.09
C GLU A 49 2.73 -20.68 4.05
N ARG A 50 2.77 -21.02 5.34
CA ARG A 50 2.94 -20.11 6.46
C ARG A 50 4.40 -20.06 6.91
N LEU A 51 4.97 -18.86 6.99
CA LEU A 51 6.31 -18.60 7.49
C LEU A 51 6.28 -17.61 8.68
N GLY A 52 7.15 -17.82 9.68
CA GLY A 52 7.24 -16.97 10.88
C GLY A 52 6.35 -17.43 12.03
N GLY A 53 6.01 -16.53 12.95
CA GLY A 53 5.10 -16.82 14.08
C GLY A 53 5.63 -16.55 15.49
N TRP A 54 6.72 -15.79 15.66
CA TRP A 54 7.18 -15.30 16.97
C TRP A 54 7.61 -13.84 16.84
N ASN A 55 7.03 -12.95 17.65
CA ASN A 55 7.44 -11.54 17.71
C ASN A 55 8.15 -11.23 19.03
N GLU A 56 9.39 -10.70 18.97
CA GLU A 56 10.05 -10.05 20.11
C GLU A 56 9.76 -8.54 20.17
N ARG A 57 9.31 -7.92 19.06
CA ARG A 57 9.02 -6.47 18.93
C ARG A 57 8.13 -6.14 17.72
N PRO A 58 7.41 -5.00 17.67
CA PRO A 58 6.76 -4.56 16.42
C PRO A 58 7.79 -4.43 15.29
N ILE A 59 7.42 -4.89 14.09
CA ILE A 59 8.32 -4.85 12.93
C ILE A 59 8.04 -3.59 12.08
N ASN A 60 6.86 -2.98 12.22
CA ASN A 60 6.43 -1.86 11.40
C ASN A 60 5.83 -0.72 12.27
N SER A 61 6.60 0.33 12.58
CA SER A 61 6.03 1.59 13.09
C SER A 61 6.27 2.71 12.09
N ASP A 62 5.26 3.57 11.88
CA ASP A 62 5.42 4.77 11.06
C ASP A 62 6.32 5.83 11.76
N VAL A 63 6.66 5.64 13.04
CA VAL A 63 7.64 6.41 13.83
C VAL A 63 8.79 5.49 14.27
N GLU A 64 10.04 5.95 14.15
CA GLU A 64 11.25 5.16 14.51
C GLU A 64 11.56 5.23 16.01
N GLU A 65 10.56 5.04 16.86
CA GLU A 65 10.71 5.02 18.32
C GLU A 65 10.09 3.72 18.86
N ILE A 66 10.85 2.98 19.68
CA ILE A 66 10.39 1.76 20.35
C ILE A 66 10.20 2.09 21.83
N GLU A 67 8.98 1.98 22.35
CA GLU A 67 8.71 2.10 23.78
C GLU A 67 8.82 0.72 24.44
N GLU A 68 9.83 0.50 25.28
CA GLU A 68 9.93 -0.73 26.08
C GLU A 68 8.66 -0.90 26.95
N GLY A 69 7.93 -2.01 26.75
CA GLY A 69 6.67 -2.27 27.47
C GLY A 69 5.40 -1.66 26.84
N GLY A 70 5.50 -1.12 25.62
CA GLY A 70 4.34 -0.63 24.86
C GLY A 70 3.22 -1.69 24.69
N PHE A 71 1.97 -1.23 24.62
CA PHE A 71 0.83 -2.10 24.29
C PHE A 71 0.89 -2.45 22.81
N TRP A 72 1.43 -3.62 22.50
CA TRP A 72 1.59 -4.07 21.12
C TRP A 72 0.36 -4.78 20.57
N ASP A 73 -0.49 -5.34 21.44
CA ASP A 73 -1.68 -6.17 21.13
C ASP A 73 -1.48 -7.11 19.92
N GLY A 74 -0.21 -7.52 19.73
CA GLY A 74 0.30 -7.92 18.45
C GLY A 74 0.04 -9.39 18.26
N TYR A 75 -0.73 -9.70 17.22
CA TYR A 75 -0.76 -11.05 16.68
C TYR A 75 0.65 -11.37 16.14
N ASP A 76 1.10 -12.63 16.21
CA ASP A 76 2.43 -12.96 15.69
C ASP A 76 2.53 -12.64 14.20
N PRO A 77 3.62 -12.00 13.73
CA PRO A 77 3.81 -11.67 12.32
C PRO A 77 3.94 -12.98 11.57
N VAL A 78 2.94 -13.21 10.72
CA VAL A 78 2.86 -14.37 9.87
C VAL A 78 2.89 -13.90 8.44
N TYR A 79 3.81 -14.48 7.69
CA TYR A 79 3.97 -14.27 6.27
C TYR A 79 3.33 -15.44 5.53
N PHE A 80 2.58 -15.14 4.48
CA PHE A 80 2.06 -16.14 3.56
C PHE A 80 2.78 -16.04 2.24
N ASN A 81 3.11 -17.19 1.69
CA ASN A 81 3.65 -17.31 0.36
C ASN A 81 2.53 -17.41 -0.68
N VAL A 82 2.23 -16.31 -1.37
CA VAL A 82 1.18 -16.29 -2.39
C VAL A 82 1.83 -16.25 -3.77
N ALA A 83 1.54 -17.23 -4.62
CA ALA A 83 2.03 -17.33 -6.00
C ALA A 83 0.84 -17.45 -6.97
N PRO A 84 0.83 -16.74 -8.11
CA PRO A 84 -0.24 -16.85 -9.09
C PRO A 84 -0.25 -18.19 -9.88
N ASP A 85 0.86 -18.93 -9.85
CA ASP A 85 1.16 -20.10 -10.69
C ASP A 85 2.16 -21.11 -10.05
N GLY A 86 2.35 -21.07 -8.72
CA GLY A 86 3.30 -21.94 -8.03
C GLY A 86 4.78 -21.55 -8.19
N GLU A 87 5.10 -20.47 -8.93
CA GLU A 87 6.44 -19.88 -8.97
C GLU A 87 6.57 -18.62 -8.09
N LYS A 88 7.79 -18.40 -7.58
CA LYS A 88 8.28 -17.37 -6.65
C LYS A 88 7.23 -16.67 -5.75
N LEU A 89 7.40 -16.99 -4.47
CA LEU A 89 6.56 -16.66 -3.33
C LEU A 89 6.53 -15.14 -3.05
N VAL A 90 5.36 -14.51 -3.17
CA VAL A 90 5.14 -13.17 -2.61
C VAL A 90 4.84 -13.35 -1.13
N LYS A 91 5.73 -12.86 -0.25
CA LYS A 91 5.50 -12.86 1.19
C LYS A 91 4.54 -11.74 1.57
N THR A 92 3.28 -12.07 1.79
CA THR A 92 2.29 -11.11 2.30
C THR A 92 2.14 -11.22 3.81
N LYS A 93 2.02 -10.08 4.50
CA LYS A 93 1.71 -10.00 5.92
C LYS A 93 0.55 -9.03 6.14
N ALA A 94 -0.26 -9.30 7.15
CA ALA A 94 -1.27 -8.36 7.59
C ALA A 94 -0.57 -7.20 8.34
N ASP A 95 -0.77 -5.96 7.88
CA ASP A 95 -0.13 -4.80 8.51
C ASP A 95 -0.52 -4.70 10.00
N VAL A 96 -1.80 -4.88 10.34
CA VAL A 96 -2.29 -4.78 11.74
C VAL A 96 -1.68 -5.77 12.73
N ILE A 97 -1.17 -6.90 12.23
CA ILE A 97 -0.53 -7.96 13.04
C ILE A 97 0.90 -7.55 13.41
N SER A 98 1.50 -6.58 12.73
CA SER A 98 2.92 -6.22 12.90
C SER A 98 3.16 -4.74 13.22
N MET A 99 2.08 -4.00 13.42
CA MET A 99 2.09 -2.55 13.64
C MET A 99 2.16 -2.19 15.11
N ASP A 100 2.83 -1.07 15.39
CA ASP A 100 2.75 -0.43 16.70
C ASP A 100 1.38 0.23 16.91
N MET A 101 0.62 -0.25 17.89
CA MET A 101 -0.72 0.23 18.23
C MET A 101 -0.72 1.13 19.48
N GLN A 102 0.43 1.67 19.86
CA GLN A 102 0.54 2.62 20.96
C GLN A 102 -0.48 3.76 20.84
N GLY A 103 -0.96 4.18 22.01
CA GLY A 103 -2.00 5.20 22.11
C GLY A 103 -3.42 4.70 21.85
N TYR A 104 -3.66 3.41 21.53
CA TYR A 104 -5.02 2.89 21.50
C TYR A 104 -5.73 3.12 22.84
N LYS A 105 -6.99 3.59 22.77
CA LYS A 105 -7.82 4.05 23.91
C LYS A 105 -7.30 5.26 24.70
N LYS A 106 -6.13 5.82 24.34
CA LYS A 106 -5.56 7.04 24.96
C LYS A 106 -5.55 8.23 24.01
N GLY A 107 -5.09 8.01 22.78
CA GLY A 107 -4.96 9.01 21.72
C GLY A 107 -5.76 8.69 20.46
N TRP A 108 -6.16 7.44 20.25
CA TRP A 108 -7.02 7.04 19.13
C TRP A 108 -7.80 5.75 19.48
N THR A 109 -8.93 5.53 18.83
CA THR A 109 -9.79 4.34 19.04
C THR A 109 -10.32 3.72 17.75
N HIS A 110 -10.33 4.49 16.67
CA HIS A 110 -10.92 4.11 15.40
C HIS A 110 -9.94 4.40 14.27
N PHE A 111 -10.13 3.71 13.16
CA PHE A 111 -9.56 4.03 11.87
C PHE A 111 -10.61 4.67 10.97
N ILE A 112 -10.16 5.42 9.99
CA ILE A 112 -10.96 5.86 8.84
C ILE A 112 -10.41 5.23 7.57
N HIS A 113 -11.30 4.68 6.76
CA HIS A 113 -10.97 4.04 5.49
C HIS A 113 -11.07 5.03 4.34
N PHE A 114 -10.09 5.01 3.43
CA PHE A 114 -10.14 5.76 2.18
C PHE A 114 -9.74 4.88 0.99
N LYS A 115 -10.27 5.20 -0.18
CA LYS A 115 -9.80 4.68 -1.47
C LYS A 115 -9.10 5.83 -2.20
N LEU A 116 -7.77 5.78 -2.31
CA LEU A 116 -7.02 6.77 -3.07
C LEU A 116 -7.20 6.50 -4.57
N PRO A 117 -7.54 7.51 -5.40
CA PRO A 117 -7.72 7.31 -6.83
C PRO A 117 -6.46 6.76 -7.49
N TYR A 118 -6.58 5.70 -8.29
CA TYR A 118 -5.42 5.13 -9.00
C TYR A 118 -4.76 6.16 -9.93
N LYS A 119 -5.55 7.09 -10.49
CA LYS A 119 -5.05 8.18 -11.34
C LYS A 119 -4.14 9.12 -10.58
N LEU A 120 -4.47 9.46 -9.33
CA LEU A 120 -3.60 10.29 -8.49
C LEU A 120 -2.20 9.67 -8.37
N ILE A 121 -2.14 8.35 -8.16
CA ILE A 121 -0.87 7.64 -8.04
C ILE A 121 -0.16 7.53 -9.39
N ASN A 122 -0.85 7.11 -10.45
CA ASN A 122 -0.26 6.92 -11.78
C ASN A 122 0.22 8.23 -12.41
N ASP A 123 -0.51 9.32 -12.22
CA ASP A 123 -0.24 10.60 -12.89
C ASP A 123 0.80 11.43 -12.12
N HIS A 124 0.93 11.25 -10.80
CA HIS A 124 1.72 12.15 -9.96
C HIS A 124 2.77 11.51 -9.06
N MET A 125 2.64 10.23 -8.65
CA MET A 125 3.66 9.59 -7.81
C MET A 125 4.86 9.18 -8.67
N THR A 126 6.06 9.60 -8.30
CA THR A 126 7.31 9.43 -9.07
C THR A 126 8.32 8.48 -8.42
N CYS A 127 8.17 8.15 -7.14
CA CYS A 127 9.08 7.25 -6.42
C CYS A 127 8.32 6.28 -5.50
N MET A 128 8.91 5.11 -5.26
CA MET A 128 8.56 4.19 -4.16
C MET A 128 9.57 4.35 -3.02
N HIS A 129 9.55 3.48 -2.02
CA HIS A 129 10.39 3.67 -0.83
C HIS A 129 11.87 3.58 -1.21
N ASP A 130 12.25 2.51 -1.92
CA ASP A 130 13.63 2.29 -2.39
C ASP A 130 13.81 2.61 -3.88
N ASN A 131 12.72 2.86 -4.62
CA ASN A 131 12.79 3.22 -6.04
C ASN A 131 12.69 4.75 -6.24
N PRO A 132 13.75 5.41 -6.72
CA PRO A 132 13.73 6.85 -6.92
C PRO A 132 12.99 7.32 -8.19
N ASP A 133 12.67 6.41 -9.11
CA ASP A 133 12.00 6.73 -10.38
C ASP A 133 11.14 5.55 -10.88
N VAL A 134 9.85 5.61 -10.59
CA VAL A 134 8.88 4.58 -10.99
C VAL A 134 8.51 4.63 -12.48
N THR A 135 8.92 5.67 -13.22
CA THR A 135 8.55 5.80 -14.63
C THR A 135 9.10 4.64 -15.45
N ILE A 136 10.33 4.21 -15.19
CA ILE A 136 10.96 3.07 -15.86
C ILE A 136 10.25 1.76 -15.52
N VAL A 137 9.81 1.57 -14.27
CA VAL A 137 8.99 0.41 -13.88
C VAL A 137 7.67 0.39 -14.64
N ARG A 138 7.01 1.55 -14.77
CA ARG A 138 5.75 1.67 -15.52
C ARG A 138 5.96 1.38 -17.00
N GLU A 139 7.04 1.88 -17.60
CA GLU A 139 7.43 1.59 -18.99
C GLU A 139 7.68 0.10 -19.19
N PHE A 140 8.40 -0.55 -18.28
CA PHE A 140 8.62 -2.00 -18.33
C PHE A 140 7.29 -2.77 -18.31
N ILE A 141 6.40 -2.43 -17.37
CA ILE A 141 5.07 -3.05 -17.29
C ILE A 141 4.31 -2.83 -18.60
N ASP A 142 4.27 -1.60 -19.12
CA ASP A 142 3.55 -1.29 -20.35
C ASP A 142 4.12 -2.02 -21.57
N GLU A 143 5.45 -2.15 -21.68
CA GLU A 143 6.10 -2.89 -22.75
C GLU A 143 5.72 -4.36 -22.70
N VAL A 144 5.78 -4.99 -21.52
CA VAL A 144 5.34 -6.38 -21.33
C VAL A 144 3.86 -6.53 -21.71
N GLU A 145 2.98 -5.67 -21.19
CA GLU A 145 1.53 -5.70 -21.44
C GLU A 145 1.15 -5.49 -22.91
N SER A 146 1.98 -4.75 -23.67
CA SER A 146 1.75 -4.46 -25.08
C SER A 146 2.05 -5.64 -26.00
N THR A 147 2.83 -6.63 -25.54
CA THR A 147 3.14 -7.82 -26.32
C THR A 147 1.98 -8.83 -26.33
N GLU A 148 1.92 -9.68 -27.35
CA GLU A 148 0.95 -10.79 -27.39
C GLU A 148 1.19 -11.81 -26.27
N LEU A 149 2.47 -12.06 -25.94
CA LEU A 149 2.90 -13.03 -24.92
C LEU A 149 2.72 -12.52 -23.48
N LYS A 150 2.61 -11.21 -23.28
CA LYS A 150 2.41 -10.57 -21.97
C LYS A 150 3.37 -11.11 -20.92
N TRP A 151 2.86 -11.57 -19.79
CA TRP A 151 3.64 -12.08 -18.67
C TRP A 151 4.05 -13.56 -18.80
N ASP A 152 4.09 -14.10 -20.02
CA ASP A 152 4.83 -15.33 -20.30
C ASP A 152 6.27 -15.21 -19.81
N GLU A 153 6.79 -16.28 -19.20
CA GLU A 153 8.07 -16.23 -18.49
C GLU A 153 9.23 -15.81 -19.39
N LYS A 154 9.30 -16.38 -20.59
CA LYS A 154 10.38 -16.07 -21.53
C LYS A 154 10.28 -14.62 -21.99
N ASN A 155 9.06 -14.16 -22.26
CA ASN A 155 8.81 -12.81 -22.78
C ASN A 155 9.19 -11.72 -21.76
N TRP A 156 8.65 -11.75 -20.54
CA TRP A 156 8.94 -10.69 -19.58
C TRP A 156 10.40 -10.69 -19.13
N ARG A 157 11.06 -11.86 -19.07
CA ARG A 157 12.50 -11.95 -18.77
C ARG A 157 13.34 -11.34 -19.88
N GLU A 158 13.02 -11.60 -21.14
CA GLU A 158 13.74 -10.99 -22.28
C GLU A 158 13.59 -9.47 -22.30
N ILE A 159 12.38 -8.96 -22.09
CA ILE A 159 12.11 -7.52 -21.98
C ILE A 159 12.88 -6.93 -20.79
N ARG A 160 12.84 -7.58 -19.62
CA ARG A 160 13.60 -7.14 -18.44
C ARG A 160 15.09 -7.05 -18.74
N ASP A 161 15.66 -8.05 -19.40
CA ASP A 161 17.08 -8.05 -19.76
C ASP A 161 17.42 -6.90 -20.73
N ASN A 162 16.49 -6.51 -21.61
CA ASN A 162 16.62 -5.30 -22.43
C ASN A 162 16.56 -4.01 -21.60
N PHE A 163 15.68 -3.93 -20.60
CA PHE A 163 15.67 -2.81 -19.64
C PHE A 163 16.95 -2.74 -18.82
N ASP A 164 17.48 -3.86 -18.33
CA ASP A 164 18.75 -3.91 -17.59
C ASP A 164 19.93 -3.38 -18.44
N ARG A 165 19.91 -3.61 -19.76
CA ARG A 165 20.91 -3.03 -20.69
C ARG A 165 20.70 -1.54 -20.92
N ARG A 166 19.45 -1.07 -21.04
CA ARG A 166 19.10 0.36 -21.24
C ARG A 166 19.35 1.20 -19.99
N TYR A 167 19.13 0.63 -18.82
CA TYR A 167 19.23 1.28 -17.52
C TYR A 167 20.21 0.53 -16.59
N PRO A 168 21.51 0.49 -16.91
CA PRO A 168 22.48 -0.40 -16.27
C PRO A 168 22.92 0.04 -14.86
N THR A 169 22.51 1.24 -14.43
CA THR A 169 22.87 1.79 -13.12
C THR A 169 22.38 0.88 -12.00
N LYS A 170 23.30 0.39 -11.18
CA LYS A 170 22.99 -0.39 -9.98
C LYS A 170 22.97 0.48 -8.74
N SER A 171 22.24 0.05 -7.72
CA SER A 171 22.25 0.65 -6.40
C SER A 171 21.99 -0.43 -5.35
N SER A 172 22.10 -0.04 -4.08
CA SER A 172 21.89 -0.93 -2.96
C SER A 172 20.93 -0.30 -1.97
N PHE A 173 20.01 -1.10 -1.46
CA PHE A 173 19.19 -0.74 -0.31
C PHE A 173 19.31 -1.84 0.75
N LYS A 174 19.10 -1.46 2.01
CA LYS A 174 19.18 -2.36 3.15
C LYS A 174 17.78 -2.52 3.70
N ASP A 175 17.30 -3.75 3.77
CA ASP A 175 16.14 -4.07 4.58
C ASP A 175 16.57 -4.58 5.97
N TYR A 176 15.62 -5.05 6.76
CA TYR A 176 15.89 -5.54 8.11
C TYR A 176 16.79 -6.81 8.14
N PHE A 177 16.83 -7.58 7.05
CA PHE A 177 17.48 -8.89 6.97
C PHE A 177 18.78 -8.85 6.17
N GLU A 178 18.85 -8.09 5.08
CA GLU A 178 19.98 -8.10 4.14
C GLU A 178 20.17 -6.78 3.37
N THR A 179 21.30 -6.69 2.67
CA THR A 179 21.56 -5.62 1.70
C THR A 179 21.38 -6.17 0.29
N HIS A 180 20.42 -5.57 -0.41
CA HIS A 180 20.08 -5.93 -1.78
C HIS A 180 20.94 -5.12 -2.74
N ASN A 181 21.49 -5.78 -3.77
CA ASN A 181 22.21 -5.13 -4.86
C ASN A 181 21.46 -5.38 -6.17
N GLU A 182 20.83 -4.36 -6.73
CA GLU A 182 19.87 -4.49 -7.83
C GLU A 182 20.07 -3.36 -8.84
N TYR A 183 19.50 -3.50 -10.04
CA TYR A 183 19.37 -2.37 -10.96
C TYR A 183 18.45 -1.31 -10.36
N LYS A 184 18.92 -0.06 -10.32
CA LYS A 184 18.25 1.07 -9.67
C LYS A 184 16.81 1.25 -10.14
N TRP A 185 16.56 1.01 -11.44
CA TRP A 185 15.25 1.17 -12.04
C TRP A 185 14.19 0.20 -11.49
N ARG A 186 14.59 -0.96 -10.95
CA ARG A 186 13.67 -1.99 -10.44
C ARG A 186 13.81 -2.25 -8.94
N MET A 187 14.48 -1.38 -8.20
CA MET A 187 14.42 -1.42 -6.73
C MET A 187 12.96 -1.32 -6.27
N ASP A 188 12.59 -1.97 -5.17
CA ASP A 188 11.21 -2.00 -4.64
C ASP A 188 10.15 -2.47 -5.67
N PHE A 189 10.55 -3.15 -6.76
CA PHE A 189 9.67 -3.71 -7.76
C PHE A 189 9.82 -5.22 -7.85
N ASP A 190 8.74 -5.94 -7.54
CA ASP A 190 8.63 -7.38 -7.70
C ASP A 190 7.61 -7.73 -8.80
N VAL A 191 8.08 -8.39 -9.85
CA VAL A 191 7.27 -8.88 -10.97
C VAL A 191 6.19 -9.85 -10.48
N ALA A 192 6.51 -10.73 -9.53
CA ALA A 192 5.55 -11.70 -8.98
C ALA A 192 4.41 -10.97 -8.24
N LEU A 193 4.75 -9.94 -7.45
CA LEU A 193 3.77 -9.10 -6.78
C LEU A 193 2.85 -8.38 -7.78
N TYR A 194 3.41 -7.75 -8.82
CA TYR A 194 2.58 -7.10 -9.84
C TYR A 194 1.63 -8.09 -10.53
N ARG A 195 2.13 -9.25 -10.95
CA ARG A 195 1.31 -10.31 -11.58
C ARG A 195 0.18 -10.76 -10.65
N ASN A 196 0.46 -10.93 -9.35
CA ASN A 196 -0.54 -11.30 -8.35
C ASN A 196 -1.60 -10.20 -8.18
N LEU A 197 -1.19 -8.95 -7.98
CA LEU A 197 -2.11 -7.80 -7.86
C LEU A 197 -2.99 -7.62 -9.10
N LYS A 198 -2.43 -7.87 -10.28
CA LYS A 198 -3.17 -7.80 -11.55
C LYS A 198 -4.23 -8.89 -11.66
N LYS A 199 -3.88 -10.12 -11.31
CA LYS A 199 -4.73 -11.28 -11.49
C LYS A 199 -5.80 -11.38 -10.40
N GLU A 200 -5.38 -11.28 -9.15
CA GLU A 200 -6.22 -11.57 -7.98
C GLU A 200 -6.61 -10.30 -7.21
N GLY A 201 -5.79 -9.24 -7.27
CA GLY A 201 -6.03 -8.01 -6.52
C GLY A 201 -5.25 -7.95 -5.21
N ILE A 202 -5.49 -6.89 -4.43
CA ILE A 202 -4.80 -6.69 -3.15
C ILE A 202 -5.44 -7.52 -2.04
N ILE A 203 -4.60 -8.19 -1.24
CA ILE A 203 -5.07 -9.02 -0.13
C ILE A 203 -5.50 -8.16 1.07
N TYR A 204 -4.64 -7.23 1.47
CA TYR A 204 -4.85 -6.36 2.62
C TYR A 204 -4.81 -4.89 2.18
N PRO A 205 -5.76 -4.05 2.60
CA PRO A 205 -5.57 -2.61 2.58
C PRO A 205 -4.24 -2.19 3.20
N ILE A 206 -3.72 -1.01 2.83
CA ILE A 206 -2.51 -0.49 3.45
C ILE A 206 -2.93 0.24 4.73
N CYS A 207 -2.53 -0.28 5.88
CA CYS A 207 -2.86 0.34 7.17
C CYS A 207 -1.68 1.14 7.70
N TYR A 208 -1.95 2.37 8.11
CA TYR A 208 -1.00 3.27 8.76
C TYR A 208 -1.39 3.45 10.22
N ASN A 209 -0.40 3.41 11.11
CA ASN A 209 -0.58 3.69 12.53
C ASN A 209 -0.35 5.18 12.83
N ASP A 210 -0.85 6.04 11.95
CA ASP A 210 -0.73 7.50 12.01
C ASP A 210 -2.05 8.14 11.54
N LYS A 211 -2.32 9.35 12.02
CA LYS A 211 -3.52 10.15 11.72
C LYS A 211 -3.33 11.11 10.55
N TYR A 212 -2.09 11.59 10.37
CA TYR A 212 -1.72 12.75 9.56
C TYR A 212 -0.62 12.44 8.55
N ARG A 213 -0.10 11.21 8.54
CA ARG A 213 0.92 10.76 7.59
C ARG A 213 0.50 9.46 6.92
N MET A 214 0.77 9.36 5.62
CA MET A 214 0.55 8.16 4.82
C MET A 214 1.68 7.93 3.83
N LEU A 215 1.69 6.75 3.20
CA LEU A 215 2.67 6.34 2.19
C LEU A 215 4.12 6.35 2.65
N LYS A 216 4.43 6.36 3.96
CA LYS A 216 5.82 6.11 4.44
C LYS A 216 6.27 4.67 4.11
N ARG A 217 5.30 3.76 4.06
CA ARG A 217 5.42 2.34 3.67
C ARG A 217 4.29 1.94 2.74
N GLY A 218 4.38 0.74 2.16
CA GLY A 218 3.38 0.22 1.23
C GLY A 218 3.35 0.94 -0.13
N THR A 219 4.38 1.74 -0.43
CA THR A 219 4.48 2.53 -1.67
C THR A 219 4.53 1.65 -2.92
N HIS A 220 5.24 0.51 -2.90
CA HIS A 220 5.21 -0.45 -4.00
C HIS A 220 3.82 -1.04 -4.22
N ARG A 221 3.09 -1.41 -3.15
CA ARG A 221 1.70 -1.88 -3.25
C ARG A 221 0.81 -0.81 -3.89
N SER A 222 0.96 0.44 -3.46
CA SER A 222 0.21 1.58 -4.02
C SER A 222 0.47 1.76 -5.52
N VAL A 223 1.74 1.82 -5.94
CA VAL A 223 2.11 2.06 -7.35
C VAL A 223 1.70 0.88 -8.23
N LEU A 224 1.97 -0.35 -7.80
CA LEU A 224 1.68 -1.55 -8.59
C LEU A 224 0.18 -1.82 -8.68
N LEU A 225 -0.59 -1.61 -7.61
CA LEU A 225 -2.05 -1.72 -7.63
C LEU A 225 -2.67 -0.61 -8.50
N ALA A 226 -2.21 0.62 -8.38
CA ALA A 226 -2.69 1.71 -9.22
C ALA A 226 -2.44 1.45 -10.72
N LYS A 227 -1.33 0.78 -11.05
CA LYS A 227 -1.01 0.39 -12.42
C LYS A 227 -2.01 -0.61 -13.02
N THR A 228 -2.71 -1.39 -12.20
CA THR A 228 -3.82 -2.27 -12.65
C THR A 228 -5.16 -1.53 -12.79
N LYS A 229 -5.16 -0.20 -12.59
CA LYS A 229 -6.35 0.67 -12.56
C LYS A 229 -7.30 0.38 -11.39
N SER A 230 -6.79 -0.25 -10.34
CA SER A 230 -7.47 -0.37 -9.05
C SER A 230 -7.10 0.82 -8.17
N ASP A 231 -8.09 1.42 -7.50
CA ASP A 231 -7.83 2.38 -6.45
C ASP A 231 -7.08 1.73 -5.28
N VAL A 232 -6.41 2.56 -4.48
CA VAL A 232 -5.55 2.10 -3.39
C VAL A 232 -6.30 2.22 -2.06
N PRO A 233 -6.71 1.11 -1.44
CA PRO A 233 -7.39 1.12 -0.15
C PRO A 233 -6.39 1.40 0.98
N ILE A 234 -6.73 2.37 1.83
CA ILE A 234 -5.92 2.72 3.00
C ILE A 234 -6.76 2.82 4.27
N PHE A 235 -6.12 2.56 5.40
CA PHE A 235 -6.61 2.90 6.72
C PHE A 235 -5.66 3.88 7.40
N LEU A 236 -6.22 4.94 7.99
CA LEU A 236 -5.50 5.90 8.84
C LEU A 236 -6.16 5.92 10.21
N GLN A 237 -5.41 6.19 11.27
CA GLN A 237 -6.01 6.41 12.57
C GLN A 237 -6.94 7.63 12.48
N TYR A 238 -8.17 7.49 12.97
CA TYR A 238 -9.11 8.59 12.98
C TYR A 238 -8.68 9.59 14.07
N PRO A 239 -8.49 10.88 13.74
CA PRO A 239 -7.89 11.81 14.69
C PRO A 239 -8.78 12.17 15.88
N ASN A 240 -10.08 11.89 15.80
CA ASN A 240 -11.05 12.36 16.77
C ASN A 240 -11.69 11.23 17.60
N MET A 241 -11.46 11.27 18.91
CA MET A 241 -11.85 10.21 19.86
C MET A 241 -13.34 10.15 20.15
N ASP A 242 -14.05 11.28 20.03
CA ASP A 242 -15.49 11.38 20.28
C ASP A 242 -16.34 11.03 19.05
N LEU A 243 -15.70 10.61 17.96
CA LEU A 243 -16.33 10.30 16.66
C LEU A 243 -17.05 11.47 15.99
N ASN A 244 -16.79 12.72 16.41
CA ASN A 244 -17.36 13.88 15.75
C ASN A 244 -16.78 14.05 14.34
N THR A 245 -17.66 13.95 13.35
CA THR A 245 -17.35 14.05 11.92
C THR A 245 -17.22 15.47 11.41
N ASP A 246 -17.56 16.50 12.20
CA ASP A 246 -17.44 17.91 11.83
C ASP A 246 -15.99 18.40 11.98
N ILE A 247 -15.09 17.73 11.27
CA ILE A 247 -13.65 17.99 11.26
C ILE A 247 -13.12 18.06 9.84
N ILE A 248 -12.14 18.94 9.65
CA ILE A 248 -11.33 19.03 8.45
C ILE A 248 -9.88 18.99 8.88
N TYR A 249 -9.09 18.12 8.25
CA TYR A 249 -7.67 17.96 8.59
C TYR A 249 -6.85 17.56 7.36
N ASP A 250 -5.54 17.76 7.45
CA ASP A 250 -4.60 17.43 6.38
C ASP A 250 -3.80 16.17 6.73
N VAL A 251 -3.65 15.30 5.73
CA VAL A 251 -2.77 14.14 5.75
C VAL A 251 -1.67 14.36 4.71
N THR A 252 -0.42 14.04 5.05
CA THR A 252 0.73 14.30 4.19
C THR A 252 1.51 13.03 3.86
N THR A 253 2.26 13.06 2.76
CA THR A 253 3.17 11.99 2.37
C THR A 253 4.62 12.46 2.47
N PRO A 254 5.61 11.54 2.45
CA PRO A 254 6.97 11.89 2.07
C PRO A 254 7.04 12.47 0.65
N LYS A 255 8.24 12.89 0.23
CA LYS A 255 8.49 13.57 -1.05
C LYS A 255 8.44 12.64 -2.27
N PHE A 256 7.33 11.94 -2.45
CA PHE A 256 7.14 10.94 -3.50
C PHE A 256 6.50 11.46 -4.79
N PHE A 257 6.15 12.75 -4.85
CA PHE A 257 5.38 13.34 -5.95
C PHE A 257 6.19 14.42 -6.67
N GLY A 258 7.18 14.01 -7.46
CA GLY A 258 8.07 14.93 -8.18
C GLY A 258 9.02 15.70 -7.26
N GLY A 259 9.47 15.07 -6.18
CA GLY A 259 10.30 15.71 -5.14
C GLY A 259 9.48 16.49 -4.09
N GLU A 260 8.15 16.39 -4.14
CA GLU A 260 7.24 17.07 -3.22
C GLU A 260 6.37 16.10 -2.44
N SER A 261 5.85 16.59 -1.31
CA SER A 261 4.82 15.91 -0.55
C SER A 261 3.44 16.14 -1.18
N LEU A 262 2.63 15.09 -1.19
CA LEU A 262 1.20 15.20 -1.43
C LEU A 262 0.51 15.60 -0.12
N ARG A 263 -0.40 16.58 -0.18
CA ARG A 263 -1.30 16.94 0.90
C ARG A 263 -2.72 16.53 0.54
N MET A 264 -3.32 15.65 1.34
CA MET A 264 -4.72 15.25 1.25
C MET A 264 -5.51 16.00 2.33
N ASN A 265 -6.33 16.95 1.92
CA ASN A 265 -7.30 17.61 2.79
C ASN A 265 -8.55 16.73 2.89
N VAL A 266 -8.91 16.36 4.11
CA VAL A 266 -10.00 15.44 4.43
C VAL A 266 -11.13 16.22 5.07
N ASP A 267 -12.28 16.30 4.41
CA ASP A 267 -13.53 16.82 4.97
C ASP A 267 -14.46 15.66 5.28
N VAL A 268 -14.52 15.28 6.56
CA VAL A 268 -15.20 14.05 6.99
C VAL A 268 -16.73 14.20 6.88
N LYS A 269 -17.26 15.34 7.30
CA LYS A 269 -18.71 15.64 7.27
C LYS A 269 -19.25 15.64 5.85
N ASN A 270 -18.54 16.29 4.93
CA ASN A 270 -18.97 16.38 3.54
C ASN A 270 -18.49 15.22 2.68
N LYS A 271 -17.70 14.30 3.25
CA LYS A 271 -17.10 13.14 2.58
C LYS A 271 -16.32 13.53 1.32
N LYS A 272 -15.44 14.53 1.44
CA LYS A 272 -14.62 15.05 0.33
C LYS A 272 -13.14 14.89 0.60
N LEU A 273 -12.41 14.48 -0.43
CA LEU A 273 -10.95 14.44 -0.44
C LEU A 273 -10.43 15.41 -1.50
N LYS A 274 -9.54 16.32 -1.10
CA LYS A 274 -8.82 17.20 -2.02
C LYS A 274 -7.33 16.97 -1.91
N PHE A 275 -6.69 16.81 -3.05
CA PHE A 275 -5.28 16.45 -3.14
C PHE A 275 -4.48 17.59 -3.75
N PHE A 276 -3.42 17.99 -3.05
CA PHE A 276 -2.58 19.12 -3.43
C PHE A 276 -1.11 18.74 -3.54
N ILE A 277 -0.43 19.27 -4.56
CA ILE A 277 1.03 19.22 -4.72
C ILE A 277 1.51 20.66 -4.94
N LYS A 278 2.40 21.16 -4.09
CA LYS A 278 2.79 22.59 -4.06
C LYS A 278 1.56 23.53 -4.03
N ASP A 279 0.57 23.18 -3.22
CA ASP A 279 -0.74 23.89 -3.10
C ASP A 279 -1.60 23.95 -4.38
N ASN A 280 -1.19 23.28 -5.46
CA ASN A 280 -2.04 23.12 -6.63
C ASN A 280 -2.97 21.93 -6.42
N LEU A 281 -4.28 22.14 -6.58
CA LEU A 281 -5.26 21.06 -6.57
C LEU A 281 -5.03 20.15 -7.78
N VAL A 282 -4.68 18.89 -7.53
CA VAL A 282 -4.40 17.89 -8.57
C VAL A 282 -5.51 16.84 -8.70
N CYS A 283 -6.28 16.60 -7.64
CA CYS A 283 -7.40 15.67 -7.65
C CYS A 283 -8.43 16.06 -6.58
N GLU A 284 -9.71 15.82 -6.84
CA GLU A 284 -10.81 15.95 -5.89
C GLU A 284 -11.77 14.77 -6.07
N VAL A 285 -12.26 14.23 -4.95
CA VAL A 285 -13.15 13.07 -4.89
C VAL A 285 -14.24 13.28 -3.86
#